data_AF-A0A960SMD1-F1
#
_entry.id   AF-A0A960SMD1-F1
#
_cell.length_a   1.000
_cell.length_b   1.000
_cell.length_c   1.000
_cell.angle_alpha   90.00
_cell.angle_beta   90.00
_cell.angle_gamma   90.00
#
_symmetry.space_group_name_H-M   'P 1'
#
loop_
_entity.id
_entity.type
_entity.pdbx_description
1 polymer ?
#
loop_
_entity_poly.entity_id
_entity_poly.type
_entity_poly.pdbx_seq_one_letter_code
_entity_poly.pdbx_strand_id
1 'polypeptide(L)'
;MLLTLTTTHRPATDLGYLLRKNPARAQSFNLSFGRAHVFYPEAGEERCTAALLVEVDPVGLVRNRRGPAGEGGLLDQYVNDRPYAASSFLSVAIADVFGTAMSGACKERPELAQHPIPLRVVLPAVPSRGGTDLLHRLWEPLGYEVHATRLPLDEQFPDWGESGFHRLELETTQPLHQVLSHLYVLIPVLDNDKHYWVGDEEVAKLMRHGEGWLSTHPERAAITRRYLKHQRGLVNDALAQLADDAGTDPDETAGLKGAEEAALESSVETLPQSIPATPPEGSPKEQEPTPEERAPSLNEQRLGSVLAVLKGSGATSVVDLGCGEGKLLRALLKERQFTRILGMDVSHHSLETAADRLHLDRMPPKQKARIGLLHGSLMYRDDRLAGF
;
A
#
# COMPACT_ATOMS: atom_id res chain seq x y z
N MET A 1 10.00 -4.97 -9.02
CA MET A 1 10.65 -3.95 -8.16
C MET A 1 12.16 -4.05 -8.26
N LEU A 2 12.89 -2.94 -8.10
CA LEU A 2 14.36 -2.92 -8.15
C LEU A 2 14.94 -2.13 -6.96
N LEU A 3 15.98 -2.68 -6.35
CA LEU A 3 16.86 -2.01 -5.39
C LEU A 3 18.29 -2.16 -5.89
N THR A 4 19.07 -1.08 -5.89
CA THR A 4 20.52 -1.17 -6.11
C THR A 4 21.29 -0.59 -4.94
N LEU A 5 22.38 -1.27 -4.56
CA LEU A 5 23.32 -0.86 -3.52
C LEU A 5 24.68 -0.69 -4.18
N THR A 6 25.24 0.50 -4.13
CA THR A 6 26.55 0.82 -4.70
C THR A 6 27.50 1.24 -3.60
N THR A 7 28.77 0.84 -3.69
CA THR A 7 29.85 1.35 -2.83
C THR A 7 31.07 1.71 -3.65
N THR A 8 31.85 2.66 -3.12
CA THR A 8 33.18 3.05 -3.57
C THR A 8 34.26 2.79 -2.49
N HIS A 9 33.92 2.03 -1.44
CA HIS A 9 34.91 1.44 -0.55
C HIS A 9 35.95 0.67 -1.37
N ARG A 10 37.20 0.54 -0.91
CA ARG A 10 38.24 -0.19 -1.65
C ARG A 10 38.77 -1.39 -0.86
N PRO A 11 38.73 -2.60 -1.43
CA PRO A 11 38.19 -2.92 -2.75
C PRO A 11 36.65 -2.95 -2.76
N ALA A 12 36.01 -2.33 -3.76
CA ALA A 12 34.54 -2.22 -3.77
C ALA A 12 33.85 -3.57 -3.93
N THR A 13 34.54 -4.54 -4.53
CA THR A 13 34.10 -5.93 -4.63
C THR A 13 33.86 -6.59 -3.27
N ASP A 14 34.37 -6.03 -2.16
CA ASP A 14 34.07 -6.54 -0.83
C ASP A 14 32.58 -6.46 -0.47
N LEU A 15 31.80 -5.63 -1.19
CA LEU A 15 30.33 -5.66 -1.15
C LEU A 15 29.77 -7.07 -1.39
N GLY A 16 30.42 -7.88 -2.23
CA GLY A 16 30.07 -9.27 -2.48
C GLY A 16 30.17 -10.17 -1.25
N TYR A 17 31.22 -9.99 -0.44
CA TYR A 17 31.39 -10.71 0.82
C TYR A 17 30.38 -10.23 1.86
N LEU A 18 30.15 -8.92 1.95
CA LEU A 18 29.20 -8.34 2.91
C LEU A 18 27.76 -8.81 2.63
N LEU A 19 27.32 -8.81 1.37
CA LEU A 19 25.99 -9.33 0.97
C LEU A 19 25.92 -10.86 0.91
N ARG A 20 27.07 -11.54 1.00
CA ARG A 20 27.25 -12.97 0.76
C ARG A 20 26.67 -13.40 -0.60
N LYS A 21 26.98 -12.64 -1.63
CA LYS A 21 26.59 -12.89 -3.02
C LYS A 21 27.78 -12.65 -3.91
N ASN A 22 28.22 -13.69 -4.61
CA ASN A 22 29.39 -13.63 -5.49
C ASN A 22 29.09 -12.71 -6.71
N PRO A 23 29.87 -11.65 -6.94
CA PRO A 23 29.65 -10.73 -8.06
C PRO A 23 29.67 -11.39 -9.45
N ALA A 24 30.43 -12.48 -9.62
CA ALA A 24 30.52 -13.21 -10.88
C ALA A 24 29.35 -14.18 -11.14
N ARG A 25 28.37 -14.25 -10.23
CA ARG A 25 27.25 -15.20 -10.35
C ARG A 25 25.92 -14.53 -10.07
N ALA A 26 25.09 -14.42 -11.11
CA ALA A 26 23.67 -14.12 -10.96
C ALA A 26 22.96 -15.28 -10.23
N GLN A 27 22.14 -14.94 -9.23
CA GLN A 27 21.42 -15.90 -8.40
C GLN A 27 19.93 -15.57 -8.40
N SER A 28 19.09 -16.60 -8.28
CA SER A 28 17.63 -16.46 -8.19
C SER A 28 17.11 -17.21 -6.96
N PHE A 29 16.11 -16.64 -6.29
CA PHE A 29 15.53 -17.14 -5.04
C PHE A 29 14.01 -17.15 -5.17
N ASN A 30 13.37 -18.27 -4.83
CA ASN A 30 11.91 -18.35 -4.81
C ASN A 30 11.37 -17.65 -3.56
N LEU A 31 10.37 -16.80 -3.74
CA LEU A 31 9.62 -16.13 -2.68
C LEU A 31 8.17 -16.65 -2.70
N SER A 32 7.44 -16.47 -1.60
CA SER A 32 6.03 -16.89 -1.52
C SER A 32 5.11 -16.17 -2.52
N PHE A 33 5.54 -15.01 -3.00
CA PHE A 33 4.80 -14.13 -3.92
C PHE A 33 5.51 -13.93 -5.27
N GLY A 34 6.55 -14.71 -5.58
CA GLY A 34 7.28 -14.57 -6.84
C GLY A 34 8.74 -15.00 -6.73
N ARG A 35 9.66 -14.22 -7.29
CA ARG A 35 11.08 -14.54 -7.34
C ARG A 35 11.95 -13.30 -7.15
N ALA A 36 13.08 -13.47 -6.48
CA ALA A 36 14.10 -12.45 -6.37
C ALA A 36 15.35 -12.86 -7.15
N HIS A 37 15.98 -11.89 -7.79
CA HIS A 37 17.22 -12.05 -8.54
C HIS A 37 18.28 -11.11 -7.96
N VAL A 38 19.47 -11.66 -7.70
CA VAL A 38 20.64 -10.87 -7.33
C VAL A 38 21.69 -11.01 -8.39
N PHE A 39 22.18 -9.86 -8.87
CA PHE A 39 23.28 -9.77 -9.82
C PHE A 39 24.03 -8.46 -9.61
N TYR A 40 25.21 -8.35 -10.22
CA TYR A 40 26.08 -7.19 -10.08
C TYR A 40 26.26 -6.56 -11.46
N PRO A 41 25.52 -5.48 -11.79
CA PRO A 41 25.73 -4.75 -13.05
C PRO A 41 27.15 -4.17 -13.16
N GLU A 42 27.83 -3.94 -12.03
CA GLU A 42 29.20 -3.43 -11.98
C GLU A 42 29.93 -4.04 -10.79
N ALA A 43 31.14 -4.55 -11.02
CA ALA A 43 31.98 -5.14 -9.98
C ALA A 43 33.47 -4.90 -10.32
N GLY A 44 33.98 -3.74 -9.91
CA GLY A 44 35.38 -3.36 -10.01
C GLY A 44 35.98 -3.02 -8.65
N GLU A 45 37.28 -2.74 -8.64
CA GLU A 45 38.02 -2.37 -7.42
C GLU A 45 37.59 -1.01 -6.87
N GLU A 46 37.26 -0.08 -7.78
CA GLU A 46 36.88 1.31 -7.50
C GLU A 46 35.40 1.46 -7.13
N ARG A 47 34.55 0.62 -7.73
CA ARG A 47 33.10 0.72 -7.63
C ARG A 47 32.45 -0.64 -7.84
N CYS A 48 31.48 -0.94 -7.01
CA CYS A 48 30.71 -2.18 -7.08
C CYS A 48 29.24 -1.86 -6.80
N THR A 49 28.36 -2.38 -7.64
CA THR A 49 26.91 -2.23 -7.53
C THR A 49 26.26 -3.61 -7.51
N ALA A 50 25.54 -3.90 -6.42
CA ALA A 50 24.63 -5.03 -6.33
C ALA A 50 23.20 -4.59 -6.71
N ALA A 51 22.48 -5.41 -7.44
CA ALA A 51 21.07 -5.22 -7.76
C ALA A 51 20.23 -6.37 -7.19
N LEU A 52 19.13 -6.03 -6.52
CA LEU A 52 18.06 -6.93 -6.12
C LEU A 52 16.82 -6.60 -6.96
N LEU A 53 16.51 -7.48 -7.92
CA LEU A 53 15.32 -7.39 -8.76
C LEU A 53 14.27 -8.38 -8.23
N VAL A 54 13.09 -7.90 -7.87
CA VAL A 54 11.98 -8.72 -7.38
C VAL A 54 10.88 -8.77 -8.44
N GLU A 55 10.63 -9.97 -8.94
CA GLU A 55 9.53 -10.31 -9.84
C GLU A 55 8.38 -10.85 -8.98
N VAL A 56 7.31 -10.06 -8.81
CA VAL A 56 6.09 -10.54 -8.14
C VAL A 56 5.23 -11.26 -9.17
N ASP A 57 4.65 -12.40 -8.80
CA ASP A 57 3.61 -13.07 -9.59
C ASP A 57 2.25 -12.49 -9.20
N PRO A 58 1.68 -11.55 -9.98
CA PRO A 58 0.40 -10.94 -9.64
C PRO A 58 -0.74 -11.97 -9.63
N VAL A 59 -0.69 -12.99 -10.49
CA VAL A 59 -1.74 -14.02 -10.57
C VAL A 59 -1.67 -14.95 -9.36
N GLY A 60 -0.45 -15.36 -8.98
CA GLY A 60 -0.20 -16.13 -7.76
C GLY A 60 -0.64 -15.38 -6.50
N LEU A 61 -0.44 -14.07 -6.45
CA LEU A 61 -0.84 -13.22 -5.33
C LEU A 61 -2.36 -13.24 -5.10
N VAL A 62 -3.15 -13.21 -6.19
CA VAL A 62 -4.61 -13.26 -6.12
C VAL A 62 -5.10 -14.66 -5.73
N ARG A 63 -4.53 -15.71 -6.34
CA ARG A 63 -4.97 -17.10 -6.13
C ARG A 63 -4.70 -17.62 -4.71
N ASN A 64 -3.62 -17.17 -4.08
CA ASN A 64 -3.20 -17.63 -2.76
C ASN A 64 -3.61 -16.67 -1.62
N ARG A 65 -4.45 -15.68 -1.90
CA ARG A 65 -4.83 -14.65 -0.93
C ARG A 65 -5.70 -15.25 0.20
N ARG A 66 -5.15 -15.32 1.42
CA ARG A 66 -5.88 -15.52 2.68
C ARG A 66 -5.90 -14.20 3.46
N GLY A 67 -6.68 -13.22 3.00
CA GLY A 67 -6.80 -11.92 3.65
C GLY A 67 -7.82 -11.01 2.97
N PRO A 68 -8.31 -9.96 3.64
CA PRO A 68 -9.34 -9.07 3.10
C PRO A 68 -8.87 -8.40 1.81
N ALA A 69 -9.81 -8.20 0.88
CA ALA A 69 -9.57 -7.43 -0.34
C ALA A 69 -9.16 -5.99 0.03
N GLY A 70 -8.20 -5.41 -0.70
CA GLY A 70 -7.89 -3.99 -0.58
C GLY A 70 -9.10 -3.16 -1.04
N GLU A 71 -9.05 -1.85 -0.80
CA GLU A 71 -10.16 -0.94 -1.08
C GLU A 71 -10.51 -0.84 -2.60
N GLY A 72 -9.63 -1.30 -3.50
CA GLY A 72 -9.77 -1.16 -4.96
C GLY A 72 -10.63 -2.19 -5.70
N GLY A 73 -11.39 -3.05 -5.03
CA GLY A 73 -12.27 -4.03 -5.69
C GLY A 73 -11.51 -5.17 -6.40
N LEU A 74 -12.14 -5.83 -7.37
CA LEU A 74 -11.59 -7.03 -8.05
C LEU A 74 -10.56 -6.72 -9.15
N LEU A 75 -10.62 -5.54 -9.78
CA LEU A 75 -9.67 -5.12 -10.83
C LEU A 75 -8.29 -4.81 -10.26
N ASP A 76 -8.24 -4.17 -9.09
CA ASP A 76 -7.03 -3.84 -8.34
C ASP A 76 -6.27 -5.10 -7.87
N GLN A 77 -6.87 -6.29 -8.00
CA GLN A 77 -6.20 -7.56 -7.75
C GLN A 77 -5.34 -8.00 -8.93
N TYR A 78 -5.70 -7.62 -10.16
CA TYR A 78 -5.01 -8.05 -11.39
C TYR A 78 -4.15 -6.93 -12.00
N VAL A 79 -4.57 -5.67 -11.89
CA VAL A 79 -3.85 -4.50 -12.37
C VAL A 79 -3.61 -3.57 -11.20
N ASN A 80 -2.39 -3.61 -10.67
CA ASN A 80 -1.95 -2.75 -9.60
C ASN A 80 -0.44 -2.48 -9.74
N ASP A 81 0.04 -1.55 -8.92
CA ASP A 81 1.42 -1.10 -8.85
C ASP A 81 2.37 -2.07 -8.13
N ARG A 82 1.86 -3.08 -7.42
CA ARG A 82 2.62 -3.90 -6.46
C ARG A 82 3.79 -4.68 -7.04
N PRO A 83 3.71 -5.23 -8.27
CA PRO A 83 4.87 -5.87 -8.87
C PRO A 83 6.03 -4.91 -9.17
N TYR A 84 5.75 -3.61 -9.24
CA TYR A 84 6.65 -2.60 -9.80
C TYR A 84 7.19 -1.67 -8.72
N ALA A 85 6.34 -1.22 -7.80
CA ALA A 85 6.65 -0.27 -6.75
C ALA A 85 7.35 -0.91 -5.55
N ALA A 86 8.40 -0.26 -5.03
CA ALA A 86 9.12 -0.65 -3.82
C ALA A 86 8.19 -0.66 -2.60
N SER A 87 7.62 -1.81 -2.33
CA SER A 87 6.59 -2.06 -1.31
C SER A 87 7.12 -3.00 -0.22
N SER A 88 6.26 -3.37 0.73
CA SER A 88 6.59 -4.39 1.74
C SER A 88 7.14 -5.71 1.17
N PHE A 89 6.81 -6.09 -0.07
CA PHE A 89 7.41 -7.24 -0.75
C PHE A 89 8.93 -7.11 -0.93
N LEU A 90 9.43 -5.90 -1.18
CA LEU A 90 10.86 -5.65 -1.29
C LEU A 90 11.55 -5.83 0.08
N SER A 91 10.94 -5.39 1.18
CA SER A 91 11.47 -5.65 2.53
C SER A 91 11.57 -7.14 2.84
N VAL A 92 10.54 -7.93 2.49
CA VAL A 92 10.60 -9.39 2.65
C VAL A 92 11.72 -9.99 1.81
N ALA A 93 11.87 -9.55 0.55
CA ALA A 93 12.95 -10.02 -0.31
C ALA A 93 14.34 -9.65 0.25
N ILE A 94 14.51 -8.46 0.83
CA ILE A 94 15.76 -8.07 1.52
C ILE A 94 16.05 -9.02 2.68
N ALA A 95 15.07 -9.31 3.54
CA ALA A 95 15.25 -10.22 4.66
C ALA A 95 15.59 -11.65 4.23
N ASP A 96 14.90 -12.19 3.22
CA ASP A 96 15.12 -13.56 2.74
C ASP A 96 16.46 -13.70 2.02
N VAL A 97 16.84 -12.72 1.20
CA VAL A 97 18.02 -12.80 0.33
C VAL A 97 19.28 -12.29 1.02
N PHE A 98 19.17 -11.25 1.85
CA PHE A 98 20.28 -10.60 2.55
C PHE A 98 20.24 -10.78 4.07
N GLY A 99 19.45 -11.72 4.61
CA GLY A 99 19.28 -11.90 6.07
C GLY A 99 20.58 -12.07 6.87
N THR A 100 21.59 -12.76 6.34
CA THR A 100 22.91 -12.85 7.01
C THR A 100 23.64 -11.52 7.05
N ALA A 101 23.53 -10.71 6.00
CA ALA A 101 24.13 -9.38 5.94
C ALA A 101 23.41 -8.44 6.91
N MET A 102 22.08 -8.54 7.02
CA MET A 102 21.28 -7.77 7.97
C MET A 102 21.63 -8.05 9.43
N SER A 103 22.09 -9.25 9.77
CA SER A 103 22.54 -9.56 11.13
C SER A 103 23.95 -9.06 11.44
N GLY A 104 24.60 -8.32 10.53
CA GLY A 104 25.98 -7.87 10.68
C GLY A 104 27.02 -8.98 10.63
N ALA A 105 26.67 -10.19 10.16
CA ALA A 105 27.56 -11.33 10.16
C ALA A 105 28.27 -11.50 8.80
N CYS A 106 29.61 -11.47 8.82
CA CYS A 106 30.45 -11.83 7.67
C CYS A 106 31.68 -12.59 8.16
N LYS A 107 31.88 -13.85 7.73
CA LYS A 107 33.00 -14.66 8.19
C LYS A 107 34.30 -14.27 7.49
N GLU A 108 34.18 -13.90 6.23
CA GLU A 108 35.28 -13.58 5.33
C GLU A 108 35.82 -12.16 5.53
N ARG A 109 34.99 -11.25 6.06
CA ARG A 109 35.30 -9.83 6.35
C ARG A 109 34.61 -9.36 7.65
N PRO A 110 34.94 -9.91 8.82
CA PRO A 110 34.24 -9.62 10.07
C PRO A 110 34.39 -8.15 10.50
N GLU A 111 35.58 -7.57 10.36
CA GLU A 111 35.85 -6.17 10.71
C GLU A 111 35.07 -5.22 9.80
N LEU A 112 35.05 -5.48 8.49
CA LEU A 112 34.34 -4.64 7.53
C LEU A 112 32.82 -4.67 7.71
N ALA A 113 32.23 -5.78 8.16
CA ALA A 113 30.79 -5.89 8.39
C ALA A 113 30.26 -4.92 9.47
N GLN A 114 31.14 -4.50 10.37
CA GLN A 114 30.85 -3.52 11.42
C GLN A 114 31.34 -2.12 11.06
N HIS A 115 32.14 -1.98 10.01
CA HIS A 115 32.75 -0.71 9.64
C HIS A 115 31.82 0.12 8.74
N PRO A 116 31.71 1.44 8.97
CA PRO A 116 31.02 2.33 8.06
C PRO A 116 31.68 2.37 6.68
N ILE A 117 30.89 2.19 5.62
CA ILE A 117 31.36 2.30 4.23
C ILE A 117 30.45 3.25 3.45
N PRO A 118 30.99 3.98 2.44
CA PRO A 118 30.16 4.82 1.59
C PRO A 118 29.20 3.95 0.79
N LEU A 119 27.91 4.22 0.93
CA LEU A 119 26.82 3.46 0.31
C LEU A 119 25.87 4.42 -0.39
N ARG A 120 25.53 4.07 -1.62
CA ARG A 120 24.48 4.71 -2.40
C ARG A 120 23.38 3.71 -2.71
N VAL A 121 22.19 4.01 -2.22
CA VAL A 121 20.97 3.22 -2.44
C VAL A 121 20.14 3.90 -3.51
N VAL A 122 19.60 3.13 -4.46
CA VAL A 122 18.62 3.65 -5.42
C VAL A 122 17.40 2.74 -5.46
N LEU A 123 16.24 3.37 -5.31
CA LEU A 123 14.92 2.80 -5.49
C LEU A 123 14.22 3.59 -6.60
N PRO A 124 14.08 3.01 -7.82
CA PRO A 124 13.56 3.74 -8.97
C PRO A 124 12.12 4.22 -8.82
N ALA A 125 11.29 3.48 -8.08
CA ALA A 125 9.89 3.79 -7.87
C ALA A 125 9.47 3.40 -6.44
N VAL A 126 9.32 4.41 -5.58
CA VAL A 126 8.85 4.26 -4.20
C VAL A 126 7.53 5.01 -4.06
N PRO A 127 6.45 4.36 -3.61
CA PRO A 127 5.22 5.05 -3.27
C PRO A 127 5.47 5.93 -2.04
N SER A 128 5.13 7.22 -2.10
CA SER A 128 5.14 8.07 -0.91
C SER A 128 3.82 8.80 -0.77
N ARG A 129 2.89 8.18 -0.03
CA ARG A 129 1.59 8.79 0.28
C ARG A 129 1.71 10.04 1.17
N GLY A 130 2.86 10.22 1.84
CA GLY A 130 3.16 11.42 2.63
C GLY A 130 3.93 12.49 1.87
N GLY A 131 4.05 12.37 0.54
CA GLY A 131 4.79 13.32 -0.29
C GLY A 131 6.30 13.24 -0.11
N THR A 132 7.02 14.20 -0.71
CA THR A 132 8.48 14.27 -0.67
C THR A 132 9.00 14.58 0.73
N ASP A 133 8.31 15.44 1.49
CA ASP A 133 8.71 15.84 2.85
C ASP A 133 8.82 14.66 3.81
N LEU A 134 7.95 13.65 3.67
CA LEU A 134 8.04 12.43 4.48
C LEU A 134 9.35 11.67 4.21
N LEU A 135 9.84 11.65 2.98
CA LEU A 135 11.11 10.99 2.65
C LEU A 135 12.26 11.64 3.43
N HIS A 136 12.34 12.98 3.39
CA HIS A 136 13.37 13.72 4.13
C HIS A 136 13.28 13.45 5.64
N ARG A 137 12.09 13.57 6.23
CA ARG A 137 11.88 13.35 7.68
C ARG A 137 12.18 11.92 8.16
N LEU A 138 12.09 10.92 7.28
CA LEU A 138 12.39 9.53 7.62
C LEU A 138 13.87 9.16 7.45
N TRP A 139 14.57 9.77 6.48
CA TRP A 139 15.92 9.34 6.11
C TRP A 139 17.00 10.30 6.62
N GLU A 140 16.80 11.61 6.57
CA GLU A 140 17.83 12.58 7.00
C GLU A 140 18.24 12.42 8.48
N PRO A 141 17.32 12.18 9.44
CA PRO A 141 17.71 11.97 10.84
C PRO A 141 18.61 10.75 11.06
N LEU A 142 18.61 9.80 10.12
CA LEU A 142 19.47 8.61 10.15
C LEU A 142 20.85 8.85 9.52
N GLY A 143 21.13 10.07 9.06
CA GLY A 143 22.41 10.46 8.46
C GLY A 143 22.48 10.24 6.95
N TYR A 144 21.35 10.13 6.26
CA TYR A 144 21.31 10.03 4.80
C TYR A 144 21.23 11.41 4.14
N GLU A 145 21.97 11.56 3.06
CA GLU A 145 21.66 12.57 2.05
C GLU A 145 20.55 12.01 1.14
N VAL A 146 19.46 12.77 0.99
CA VAL A 146 18.23 12.32 0.33
C VAL A 146 18.00 13.09 -0.94
N HIS A 147 18.00 12.39 -2.07
CA HIS A 147 17.60 12.92 -3.37
C HIS A 147 16.32 12.22 -3.82
N ALA A 148 15.21 12.95 -3.73
CA ALA A 148 13.90 12.44 -4.11
C ALA A 148 13.33 13.23 -5.29
N THR A 149 13.08 12.54 -6.41
CA THR A 149 12.44 13.14 -7.58
C THR A 149 11.08 12.52 -7.79
N ARG A 150 10.03 13.34 -7.81
CA ARG A 150 8.68 12.87 -8.12
C ARG A 150 8.59 12.46 -9.59
N LEU A 151 7.90 11.36 -9.86
CA LEU A 151 7.74 10.84 -11.21
C LEU A 151 6.41 11.30 -11.81
N PRO A 152 6.34 11.68 -13.10
CA PRO A 152 5.08 11.97 -13.77
C PRO A 152 4.21 10.72 -13.87
N LEU A 153 2.90 10.88 -14.00
CA LEU A 153 2.00 9.75 -14.28
C LEU A 153 2.30 9.13 -15.65
N ASP A 154 2.57 9.98 -16.64
CA ASP A 154 2.92 9.56 -17.99
C ASP A 154 3.75 10.67 -18.67
N GLU A 155 4.92 10.34 -19.19
CA GLU A 155 5.81 11.28 -19.89
C GLU A 155 5.21 11.78 -21.22
N GLN A 156 4.33 10.99 -21.85
CA GLN A 156 3.66 11.34 -23.11
C GLN A 156 2.40 12.18 -22.89
N PHE A 157 1.84 12.16 -21.67
CA PHE A 157 0.66 12.94 -21.29
C PHE A 157 0.92 13.80 -20.04
N PRO A 158 1.75 14.87 -20.14
CA PRO A 158 2.12 15.71 -18.99
C PRO A 158 0.94 16.34 -18.27
N ASP A 159 -0.16 16.60 -18.98
CA ASP A 159 -1.39 17.19 -18.42
C ASP A 159 -2.07 16.30 -17.36
N TRP A 160 -1.71 15.01 -17.28
CA TRP A 160 -2.19 14.12 -16.22
C TRP A 160 -1.55 14.42 -14.87
N GLY A 161 -0.40 15.11 -14.86
CA GLY A 161 0.30 15.55 -13.66
C GLY A 161 1.20 14.48 -13.04
N GLU A 162 1.54 14.72 -11.78
CA GLU A 162 2.53 13.94 -11.04
C GLU A 162 1.94 12.68 -10.39
N SER A 163 2.68 11.57 -10.44
CA SER A 163 2.29 10.32 -9.79
C SER A 163 2.48 10.37 -8.27
N GLY A 164 2.05 9.31 -7.58
CA GLY A 164 2.37 9.08 -6.16
C GLY A 164 3.77 8.48 -5.93
N PHE A 165 4.55 8.28 -6.99
CA PHE A 165 5.84 7.61 -6.93
C PHE A 165 7.00 8.60 -7.00
N HIS A 166 8.08 8.24 -6.32
CA HIS A 166 9.34 8.96 -6.35
C HIS A 166 10.47 8.02 -6.74
N ARG A 167 11.41 8.54 -7.51
CA ARG A 167 12.76 7.99 -7.60
C ARG A 167 13.52 8.47 -6.38
N LEU A 168 13.95 7.53 -5.54
CA LEU A 168 14.67 7.81 -4.30
C LEU A 168 16.11 7.36 -4.43
N GLU A 169 17.04 8.29 -4.24
CA GLU A 169 18.46 8.02 -4.09
C GLU A 169 18.90 8.46 -2.69
N LEU A 170 19.61 7.57 -2.00
CA LEU A 170 20.08 7.79 -0.64
C LEU A 170 21.59 7.58 -0.62
N GLU A 171 22.33 8.52 -0.04
CA GLU A 171 23.77 8.40 0.16
C GLU A 171 24.11 8.48 1.65
N THR A 172 24.98 7.61 2.12
CA THR A 172 25.39 7.55 3.54
C THR A 172 26.76 6.90 3.68
N THR A 173 27.38 7.07 4.84
CA THR A 173 28.55 6.27 5.27
C THR A 173 28.20 5.56 6.57
N GLN A 174 27.72 4.32 6.45
CA GLN A 174 27.23 3.50 7.56
C GLN A 174 27.57 2.01 7.33
N PRO A 175 27.55 1.18 8.39
CA PRO A 175 27.67 -0.26 8.22
C PRO A 175 26.51 -0.80 7.36
N LEU A 176 26.82 -1.71 6.43
CA LEU A 176 25.82 -2.23 5.48
C LEU A 176 24.59 -2.82 6.17
N HIS A 177 24.78 -3.49 7.30
CA HIS A 177 23.70 -4.13 8.05
C HIS A 177 22.68 -3.09 8.56
N GLN A 178 23.12 -1.91 8.99
CA GLN A 178 22.24 -0.82 9.41
C GLN A 178 21.43 -0.30 8.23
N VAL A 179 22.08 -0.06 7.08
CA VAL A 179 21.38 0.40 5.86
C VAL A 179 20.31 -0.59 5.43
N LEU A 180 20.59 -1.89 5.45
CA LEU A 180 19.59 -2.92 5.15
C LEU A 180 18.44 -2.94 6.18
N SER A 181 18.74 -2.69 7.46
CA SER A 181 17.72 -2.60 8.51
C SER A 181 16.80 -1.39 8.34
N HIS A 182 17.37 -0.22 8.03
CA HIS A 182 16.62 0.99 7.71
C HIS A 182 15.70 0.76 6.49
N LEU A 183 16.22 0.18 5.41
CA LEU A 183 15.42 -0.18 4.23
C LEU A 183 14.28 -1.15 4.56
N TYR A 184 14.58 -2.18 5.36
CA TYR A 184 13.59 -3.16 5.77
C TYR A 184 12.40 -2.52 6.48
N VAL A 185 12.66 -1.60 7.43
CA VAL A 185 11.64 -0.93 8.24
C VAL A 185 10.94 0.22 7.50
N LEU A 186 11.69 1.04 6.76
CA LEU A 186 11.16 2.30 6.20
C LEU A 186 10.44 2.12 4.86
N ILE A 187 10.79 1.13 4.03
CA ILE A 187 10.07 0.87 2.77
C ILE A 187 8.56 0.61 3.02
N PRO A 188 8.14 -0.25 3.97
CA PRO A 188 6.73 -0.46 4.28
C PRO A 188 6.03 0.77 4.86
N VAL A 189 6.77 1.65 5.55
CA VAL A 189 6.24 2.91 6.12
C VAL A 189 5.86 3.90 5.02
N LEU A 190 6.64 3.93 3.94
CA LEU A 190 6.39 4.78 2.78
C LEU A 190 5.16 4.32 2.00
N ASP A 191 5.05 3.01 1.78
CA ASP A 191 3.89 2.36 1.15
C ASP A 191 2.60 2.57 1.97
N ASN A 192 2.71 2.45 3.30
CA ASN A 192 1.59 2.54 4.24
C ASN A 192 0.43 1.60 3.85
N ASP A 193 0.77 0.45 3.25
CA ASP A 193 -0.17 -0.54 2.72
C ASP A 193 0.43 -1.95 2.78
N LYS A 194 0.21 -2.65 3.89
CA LYS A 194 0.60 -4.06 4.02
C LYS A 194 -0.52 -4.96 3.50
N HIS A 195 -0.16 -5.83 2.56
CA HIS A 195 -1.05 -6.77 1.85
C HIS A 195 -1.30 -8.09 2.61
N TYR A 196 -0.68 -8.24 3.78
CA TYR A 196 -0.86 -9.37 4.68
C TYR A 196 -1.39 -8.89 6.03
N TRP A 197 -1.89 -9.84 6.82
CA TRP A 197 -2.36 -9.57 8.16
C TRP A 197 -1.18 -9.24 9.09
N VAL A 198 -1.25 -8.09 9.75
CA VAL A 198 -0.25 -7.61 10.71
C VAL A 198 -0.72 -8.03 12.10
N GLY A 199 0.13 -8.74 12.84
CA GLY A 199 -0.11 -9.16 14.23
C GLY A 199 1.14 -9.00 15.09
N ASP A 200 1.15 -9.59 16.29
CA ASP A 200 2.20 -9.39 17.31
C ASP A 200 3.63 -9.69 16.81
N GLU A 201 3.80 -10.65 15.90
CA GLU A 201 5.09 -10.95 15.29
C GLU A 201 5.71 -9.75 14.55
N GLU A 202 4.89 -8.85 14.00
CA GLU A 202 5.36 -7.65 13.31
C GLU A 202 5.93 -6.61 14.27
N VAL A 203 5.43 -6.57 15.52
CA VAL A 203 6.02 -5.75 16.59
C VAL A 203 7.42 -6.27 16.90
N ALA A 204 7.57 -7.58 17.10
CA ALA A 204 8.89 -8.18 17.37
C ALA A 204 9.89 -7.97 16.22
N LYS A 205 9.42 -8.02 14.96
CA LYS A 205 10.26 -7.68 13.79
C LYS A 205 10.64 -6.20 13.78
N LEU A 206 9.70 -5.30 14.06
CA LEU A 206 9.96 -3.87 14.15
C LEU A 206 11.01 -3.57 15.21
N MET A 207 10.89 -4.14 16.41
CA MET A 207 11.88 -3.94 17.48
C MET A 207 13.25 -4.48 17.09
N ARG A 208 13.32 -5.70 16.56
CA ARG A 208 14.60 -6.30 16.12
C ARG A 208 15.31 -5.47 15.06
N HIS A 209 14.59 -4.99 14.05
CA HIS A 209 15.18 -4.23 12.95
C HIS A 209 15.28 -2.72 13.25
N GLY A 210 14.55 -2.25 14.25
CA GLY A 210 14.62 -0.90 14.81
C GLY A 210 15.68 -0.71 15.88
N GLU A 211 16.29 -1.79 16.36
CA GLU A 211 17.27 -1.77 17.44
C GLU A 211 18.43 -0.79 17.12
N GLY A 212 18.74 0.06 18.10
CA GLY A 212 19.83 1.04 18.02
C GLY A 212 19.51 2.36 17.31
N TRP A 213 18.35 2.51 16.65
CA TRP A 213 18.02 3.75 15.94
C TRP A 213 16.54 4.18 16.06
N LEU A 214 15.59 3.25 16.15
CA LEU A 214 14.17 3.59 16.09
C LEU A 214 13.70 4.33 17.34
N SER A 215 14.25 4.01 18.52
CA SER A 215 13.89 4.64 19.79
C SER A 215 14.27 6.12 19.85
N THR A 216 15.36 6.51 19.18
CA THR A 216 15.88 7.88 19.11
C THR A 216 15.40 8.65 17.87
N HIS A 217 14.75 7.98 16.92
CA HIS A 217 14.27 8.61 15.70
C HIS A 217 13.14 9.63 16.00
N PRO A 218 13.19 10.87 15.47
CA PRO A 218 12.17 11.88 15.74
C PRO A 218 10.77 11.44 15.26
N GLU A 219 10.71 10.77 14.11
CA GLU A 219 9.46 10.21 13.55
C GLU A 219 9.09 8.81 14.10
N ARG A 220 9.64 8.35 15.24
CA ARG A 220 9.39 6.99 15.78
C ARG A 220 7.90 6.63 15.92
N ALA A 221 7.07 7.62 16.28
CA ALA A 221 5.62 7.47 16.38
C ALA A 221 4.98 7.22 15.00
N ALA A 222 5.33 8.03 14.01
CA ALA A 222 4.84 7.90 12.65
C ALA A 222 5.31 6.61 11.98
N ILE A 223 6.58 6.23 12.18
CA ILE A 223 7.17 4.97 11.71
C ILE A 223 6.39 3.79 12.28
N THR A 224 6.25 3.72 13.61
CA THR A 224 5.54 2.63 14.29
C THR A 224 4.09 2.51 13.85
N ARG A 225 3.35 3.63 13.78
CA ARG A 225 1.95 3.66 13.31
C ARG A 225 1.82 3.10 11.90
N ARG A 226 2.60 3.61 10.95
CA ARG A 226 2.54 3.20 9.54
C ARG A 226 3.01 1.76 9.34
N TYR A 227 4.09 1.35 10.02
CA TYR A 227 4.62 -0.01 9.95
C TYR A 227 3.59 -1.05 10.46
N LEU A 228 2.83 -0.72 11.49
CA LEU A 228 1.83 -1.60 12.11
C LEU A 228 0.40 -1.38 11.57
N LYS A 229 0.27 -0.76 10.38
CA LYS A 229 -1.02 -0.52 9.71
C LYS A 229 -2.04 0.18 10.62
N HIS A 230 -1.58 1.12 11.45
CA HIS A 230 -2.40 1.92 12.37
C HIS A 230 -3.21 1.10 13.39
N GLN A 231 -2.83 -0.16 13.65
CA GLN A 231 -3.50 -0.99 14.65
C GLN A 231 -3.15 -0.51 16.06
N ARG A 232 -4.09 0.23 16.68
CA ARG A 232 -3.89 0.92 17.97
C ARG A 232 -3.26 0.05 19.06
N GLY A 233 -3.70 -1.21 19.22
CA GLY A 233 -3.12 -2.13 20.21
C GLY A 233 -1.62 -2.36 19.99
N LEU A 234 -1.27 -2.86 18.80
CA LEU A 234 0.13 -3.11 18.43
C LEU A 234 1.00 -1.86 18.47
N VAL A 235 0.45 -0.72 18.06
CA VAL A 235 1.16 0.57 18.08
C VAL A 235 1.46 1.01 19.51
N ASN A 236 0.50 0.90 20.42
CA ASN A 236 0.69 1.28 21.81
C ASN A 236 1.75 0.38 22.48
N ASP A 237 1.68 -0.93 22.24
CA ASP A 237 2.64 -1.89 22.77
C ASP A 237 4.07 -1.62 22.27
N ALA A 238 4.21 -1.34 20.97
CA ALA A 238 5.49 -1.00 20.36
C ALA A 238 6.05 0.34 20.86
N LEU A 239 5.21 1.37 21.03
CA LEU A 239 5.65 2.67 21.54
C LEU A 239 6.03 2.63 23.01
N ALA A 240 5.36 1.81 23.83
CA ALA A 240 5.75 1.59 25.21
C ALA A 240 7.16 1.00 25.29
N GLN A 241 7.46 -0.05 24.52
CA GLN A 241 8.80 -0.66 24.47
C GLN A 241 9.88 0.33 24.01
N LEU A 242 9.59 1.15 22.99
CA LEU A 242 10.54 2.16 22.51
C LEU A 242 10.81 3.27 23.53
N ALA A 243 9.82 3.61 24.37
CA ALA A 243 9.99 4.61 25.42
C ALA A 243 10.89 4.09 26.55
N ASP A 244 10.71 2.83 26.93
CA ASP A 244 11.57 2.13 27.90
C ASP A 244 13.03 2.11 27.40
N ASP A 245 13.25 1.79 26.12
CA ASP A 245 14.58 1.76 25.49
C ASP A 245 15.23 3.14 25.37
N ALA A 246 14.43 4.20 25.18
CA ALA A 246 14.92 5.57 25.05
C ALA A 246 15.22 6.21 26.42
N GLY A 247 14.93 5.54 27.54
CA GLY A 247 15.06 6.11 28.89
C GLY A 247 14.25 7.39 29.09
N THR A 248 13.16 7.56 28.32
CA THR A 248 12.33 8.77 28.32
C THR A 248 11.27 8.66 29.42
N ASP A 249 11.07 9.71 30.20
CA ASP A 249 10.07 9.75 31.29
C ASP A 249 8.65 9.60 30.68
N PRO A 250 7.78 8.70 31.19
CA PRO A 250 6.41 8.51 30.69
C PRO A 250 5.59 9.79 30.51
N ASP A 251 5.91 10.86 31.24
CA ASP A 251 5.21 12.15 31.20
C ASP A 251 5.57 13.01 29.97
N GLU A 252 6.79 12.90 29.41
CA GLU A 252 7.16 13.57 28.15
C GLU A 252 6.44 12.92 26.96
N THR A 253 6.22 11.60 27.00
CA THR A 253 5.37 10.93 26.02
C THR A 253 3.90 11.33 26.12
N ALA A 254 3.41 11.78 27.28
CA ALA A 254 2.06 12.32 27.42
C ALA A 254 1.91 13.74 26.83
N GLY A 255 2.96 14.57 26.95
CA GLY A 255 3.01 15.89 26.29
C GLY A 255 3.02 15.82 24.76
N LEU A 256 3.76 14.87 24.19
CA LEU A 256 3.76 14.57 22.75
C LEU A 256 2.39 14.03 22.28
N LYS A 257 1.72 13.20 23.10
CA LYS A 257 0.34 12.73 22.83
C LYS A 257 -0.64 13.91 22.72
N GLY A 258 -0.59 14.88 23.63
CA GLY A 258 -1.51 16.02 23.64
C GLY A 258 -1.30 17.02 22.50
N ALA A 259 -0.04 17.30 22.12
CA ALA A 259 0.27 18.22 21.02
C ALA A 259 -0.02 17.61 19.65
N GLU A 260 0.19 16.30 19.47
CA GLU A 260 -0.15 15.59 18.23
C GLU A 260 -1.64 15.28 18.10
N GLU A 261 -2.36 14.94 19.18
CA GLU A 261 -3.82 14.76 19.13
C GLU A 261 -4.53 16.06 18.74
N ALA A 262 -4.08 17.22 19.24
CA ALA A 262 -4.60 18.52 18.83
C ALA A 262 -4.27 18.88 17.36
N ALA A 263 -3.08 18.51 16.86
CA ALA A 263 -2.72 18.70 15.45
C ALA A 263 -3.50 17.77 14.51
N LEU A 264 -3.79 16.54 14.97
CA LEU A 264 -4.61 15.56 14.26
C LEU A 264 -6.09 15.98 14.25
N GLU A 265 -6.63 16.51 15.34
CA GLU A 265 -7.98 17.06 15.42
C GLU A 265 -8.16 18.29 14.50
N SER A 266 -7.14 19.17 14.40
CA SER A 266 -7.19 20.30 13.45
C SER A 266 -7.08 19.87 11.98
N SER A 267 -6.42 18.74 11.70
CA SER A 267 -6.30 18.18 10.34
C SER A 267 -7.52 17.32 9.94
N VAL A 268 -8.33 16.90 10.91
CA VAL A 268 -9.58 16.16 10.70
C VAL A 268 -10.73 17.07 10.26
N GLU A 269 -10.66 18.39 10.48
CA GLU A 269 -11.67 19.35 9.99
C GLU A 269 -11.73 19.51 8.46
N THR A 270 -10.80 18.93 7.70
CA THR A 270 -10.75 19.05 6.23
C THR A 270 -10.94 17.76 5.42
N LEU A 271 -11.29 16.64 6.05
CA LEU A 271 -11.68 15.40 5.35
C LEU A 271 -12.93 14.75 6.00
N PRO A 272 -14.00 14.45 5.23
CA PRO A 272 -15.25 13.96 5.79
C PRO A 272 -15.11 12.53 6.32
N GLN A 273 -15.22 12.36 7.64
CA GLN A 273 -15.13 11.07 8.32
C GLN A 273 -16.43 10.25 8.20
N SER A 274 -16.27 8.99 7.81
CA SER A 274 -17.21 7.89 8.02
C SER A 274 -17.13 7.40 9.48
N ILE A 275 -18.29 7.30 10.13
CA ILE A 275 -18.46 6.93 11.55
C ILE A 275 -18.31 5.39 11.76
N PRO A 276 -17.63 4.92 12.83
CA PRO A 276 -17.59 3.51 13.22
C PRO A 276 -18.79 3.07 14.07
N ALA A 277 -19.06 1.76 14.04
CA ALA A 277 -20.14 1.09 14.75
C ALA A 277 -19.79 0.76 16.22
N THR A 278 -20.82 0.91 17.07
CA THR A 278 -21.05 0.39 18.44
C THR A 278 -20.77 1.34 19.62
N PRO A 279 -21.76 1.61 20.52
CA PRO A 279 -21.65 2.64 21.56
C PRO A 279 -21.24 2.09 22.94
N PRO A 280 -20.69 2.93 23.85
CA PRO A 280 -20.56 2.63 25.26
C PRO A 280 -21.85 2.95 26.03
N GLU A 281 -22.16 2.12 27.03
CA GLU A 281 -23.31 2.25 27.94
C GLU A 281 -23.11 3.42 28.91
N GLY A 282 -24.18 4.20 29.13
CA GLY A 282 -24.31 5.09 30.30
C GLY A 282 -24.05 6.59 30.04
N SER A 283 -24.92 7.25 29.27
CA SER A 283 -25.12 8.70 29.30
C SER A 283 -26.50 9.06 28.69
N PRO A 284 -27.07 10.25 28.99
CA PRO A 284 -28.50 10.54 28.81
C PRO A 284 -28.95 10.45 27.35
N LYS A 285 -30.13 9.85 27.11
CA LYS A 285 -30.73 9.68 25.77
C LYS A 285 -30.96 11.03 25.08
N GLU A 286 -30.02 11.44 24.24
CA GLU A 286 -30.31 12.34 23.12
C GLU A 286 -31.15 11.59 22.08
N GLN A 287 -32.24 12.20 21.64
CA GLN A 287 -33.16 11.62 20.66
C GLN A 287 -32.43 11.43 19.33
N GLU A 288 -32.37 10.19 18.83
CA GLU A 288 -31.83 9.91 17.50
C GLU A 288 -32.58 10.73 16.43
N PRO A 289 -31.88 11.42 15.51
CA PRO A 289 -32.51 12.14 14.43
C PRO A 289 -33.26 11.17 13.53
N THR A 290 -34.46 11.57 13.12
CA THR A 290 -35.33 10.74 12.27
C THR A 290 -34.68 10.50 10.90
N PRO A 291 -35.05 9.44 10.15
CA PRO A 291 -34.43 9.10 8.85
C PRO A 291 -34.43 10.23 7.81
N GLU A 292 -35.28 11.24 8.00
CA GLU A 292 -35.42 12.40 7.13
C GLU A 292 -34.35 13.49 7.37
N GLU A 293 -33.59 13.43 8.47
CA GLU A 293 -32.60 14.45 8.85
C GLU A 293 -31.14 14.06 8.53
N ARG A 294 -30.88 12.87 7.98
CA ARG A 294 -29.53 12.47 7.56
C ARG A 294 -29.18 13.02 6.19
N ALA A 295 -28.11 13.82 6.12
CA ALA A 295 -27.52 14.21 4.84
C ALA A 295 -27.13 12.97 4.01
N PRO A 296 -27.40 12.94 2.70
CA PRO A 296 -27.12 11.78 1.86
C PRO A 296 -25.61 11.53 1.79
N SER A 297 -25.21 10.27 1.88
CA SER A 297 -23.81 9.86 1.71
C SER A 297 -23.28 10.23 0.32
N LEU A 298 -21.97 10.41 0.18
CA LEU A 298 -21.34 10.66 -1.14
C LEU A 298 -21.70 9.60 -2.19
N ASN A 299 -21.86 8.36 -1.77
CA ASN A 299 -22.29 7.28 -2.66
C ASN A 299 -23.74 7.47 -3.16
N GLU A 300 -24.66 7.92 -2.30
CA GLU A 300 -26.04 8.22 -2.67
C GLU A 300 -26.12 9.47 -3.56
N GLN A 301 -25.33 10.50 -3.26
CA GLN A 301 -25.22 11.71 -4.08
C GLN A 301 -24.71 11.38 -5.49
N ARG A 302 -23.67 10.54 -5.60
CA ARG A 302 -23.15 10.04 -6.87
C ARG A 302 -24.22 9.26 -7.64
N LEU A 303 -24.94 8.36 -6.97
CA LEU A 303 -25.99 7.57 -7.60
C LEU A 303 -27.13 8.44 -8.14
N GLY A 304 -27.57 9.42 -7.35
CA GLY A 304 -28.57 10.40 -7.75
C GLY A 304 -28.13 11.23 -8.95
N SER A 305 -26.87 11.67 -8.96
CA SER A 305 -26.29 12.44 -10.07
C SER A 305 -26.24 11.63 -11.37
N VAL A 306 -25.76 10.39 -11.32
CA VAL A 306 -25.73 9.48 -12.48
C VAL A 306 -27.15 9.24 -13.01
N LEU A 307 -28.11 8.97 -12.12
CA LEU A 307 -29.50 8.74 -12.50
C LEU A 307 -30.12 9.98 -13.15
N ALA A 308 -29.85 11.18 -12.62
CA ALA A 308 -30.33 12.44 -13.19
C ALA A 308 -29.80 12.69 -14.61
N VAL A 309 -28.50 12.45 -14.83
CA VAL A 309 -27.88 12.55 -16.16
C VAL A 309 -28.48 11.55 -17.14
N LEU A 310 -28.66 10.30 -16.74
CA LEU A 310 -29.26 9.25 -17.58
C LEU A 310 -30.73 9.54 -17.91
N LYS A 311 -31.49 10.13 -16.99
CA LYS A 311 -32.86 10.58 -17.28
C LYS A 311 -32.84 11.74 -18.27
N GLY A 312 -31.96 12.72 -18.06
CA GLY A 312 -31.82 13.89 -18.93
C GLY A 312 -31.35 13.57 -20.36
N SER A 313 -30.61 12.47 -20.56
CA SER A 313 -30.15 12.06 -21.90
C SER A 313 -31.27 11.51 -22.80
N GLY A 314 -32.43 11.16 -22.23
CA GLY A 314 -33.52 10.52 -22.97
C GLY A 314 -33.26 9.05 -23.34
N ALA A 315 -32.17 8.45 -22.85
CA ALA A 315 -31.86 7.05 -23.13
C ALA A 315 -32.95 6.11 -22.58
N THR A 316 -33.29 5.08 -23.35
CA THR A 316 -34.25 4.02 -22.97
C THR A 316 -33.56 2.68 -22.69
N SER A 317 -32.34 2.51 -23.19
CA SER A 317 -31.45 1.37 -22.97
C SER A 317 -30.19 1.80 -22.21
N VAL A 318 -29.85 1.09 -21.14
CA VAL A 318 -28.69 1.39 -20.28
C VAL A 318 -27.91 0.13 -19.95
N VAL A 319 -26.59 0.19 -20.07
CA VAL A 319 -25.66 -0.82 -19.54
C VAL A 319 -24.91 -0.23 -18.35
N ASP A 320 -24.91 -0.97 -17.24
CA ASP A 320 -24.10 -0.69 -16.05
C ASP A 320 -22.88 -1.62 -16.05
N LEU A 321 -21.73 -1.06 -16.38
CA LEU A 321 -20.46 -1.78 -16.54
C LEU A 321 -19.70 -1.76 -15.20
N GLY A 322 -19.55 -2.93 -14.58
CA GLY A 322 -19.10 -3.04 -13.19
C GLY A 322 -20.25 -2.82 -12.20
N CYS A 323 -21.40 -3.45 -12.45
CA CYS A 323 -22.63 -3.20 -11.69
C CYS A 323 -22.57 -3.63 -10.21
N GLY A 324 -21.57 -4.42 -9.83
CA GLY A 324 -21.38 -4.95 -8.48
C GLY A 324 -22.64 -5.65 -7.96
N GLU A 325 -23.05 -5.29 -6.74
CA GLU A 325 -24.25 -5.81 -6.06
C GLU A 325 -25.58 -5.15 -6.52
N GLY A 326 -25.58 -4.41 -7.63
CA GLY A 326 -26.80 -3.93 -8.31
C GLY A 326 -27.48 -2.70 -7.70
N LYS A 327 -26.75 -1.84 -6.98
CA LYS A 327 -27.29 -0.60 -6.37
C LYS A 327 -27.89 0.35 -7.43
N LEU A 328 -27.17 0.60 -8.52
CA LEU A 328 -27.66 1.45 -9.62
C LEU A 328 -28.77 0.78 -10.41
N LEU A 329 -28.63 -0.51 -10.72
CA LEU A 329 -29.69 -1.31 -11.36
C LEU A 329 -31.03 -1.21 -10.63
N ARG A 330 -31.01 -1.25 -9.29
CA ARG A 330 -32.21 -1.09 -8.46
C ARG A 330 -32.85 0.30 -8.63
N ALA A 331 -32.04 1.35 -8.74
CA ALA A 331 -32.52 2.71 -8.98
C ALA A 331 -33.10 2.85 -10.40
N LEU A 332 -32.40 2.34 -11.42
CA LEU A 332 -32.83 2.34 -12.82
C LEU A 332 -34.17 1.61 -13.00
N LEU A 333 -34.39 0.49 -12.32
CA LEU A 333 -35.64 -0.28 -12.41
C LEU A 333 -36.89 0.49 -11.97
N LYS A 334 -36.73 1.44 -11.04
CA LYS A 334 -37.84 2.30 -10.54
C LYS A 334 -38.30 3.31 -11.59
N GLU A 335 -37.43 3.68 -12.51
CA GLU A 335 -37.71 4.66 -13.55
C GLU A 335 -38.35 3.97 -14.75
N ARG A 336 -39.51 4.47 -15.21
CA ARG A 336 -40.22 3.88 -16.35
C ARG A 336 -39.54 4.11 -17.69
N GLN A 337 -38.66 5.11 -17.79
CA GLN A 337 -37.93 5.48 -18.99
C GLN A 337 -37.01 4.36 -19.48
N PHE A 338 -36.36 3.63 -18.57
CA PHE A 338 -35.41 2.58 -18.94
C PHE A 338 -36.13 1.27 -19.21
N THR A 339 -36.34 0.96 -20.48
CA THR A 339 -37.05 -0.26 -20.91
C THR A 339 -36.11 -1.45 -21.09
N ARG A 340 -34.81 -1.22 -21.21
CA ARG A 340 -33.78 -2.26 -21.34
C ARG A 340 -32.57 -1.92 -20.46
N ILE A 341 -32.34 -2.69 -19.41
CA ILE A 341 -31.28 -2.50 -18.42
C ILE A 341 -30.41 -3.75 -18.43
N LEU A 342 -29.09 -3.57 -18.48
CA LEU A 342 -28.14 -4.68 -18.36
C LEU A 342 -27.08 -4.33 -17.32
N GLY A 343 -26.96 -5.16 -16.28
CA GLY A 343 -25.80 -5.13 -15.40
C GLY A 343 -24.75 -6.10 -15.88
N MET A 344 -23.51 -5.65 -16.05
CA MET A 344 -22.38 -6.52 -16.34
C MET A 344 -21.33 -6.42 -15.24
N ASP A 345 -20.81 -7.56 -14.79
CA ASP A 345 -19.70 -7.60 -13.85
C ASP A 345 -18.79 -8.82 -14.15
N VAL A 346 -17.52 -8.68 -13.78
CA VAL A 346 -16.53 -9.77 -13.86
C VAL A 346 -16.66 -10.73 -12.69
N SER A 347 -17.34 -10.31 -11.62
CA SER A 347 -17.58 -11.09 -10.42
C SER A 347 -18.88 -11.88 -10.53
N HIS A 348 -18.79 -13.20 -10.69
CA HIS A 348 -19.99 -14.04 -10.64
C HIS A 348 -20.73 -13.89 -9.29
N HIS A 349 -19.99 -13.82 -8.19
CA HIS A 349 -20.55 -13.67 -6.84
C HIS A 349 -21.30 -12.33 -6.65
N SER A 350 -20.79 -11.24 -7.22
CA SER A 350 -21.50 -9.95 -7.17
C SER A 350 -22.78 -9.99 -7.99
N LEU A 351 -22.79 -10.71 -9.12
CA LEU A 351 -24.01 -10.92 -9.91
C LEU A 351 -25.04 -11.79 -9.19
N GLU A 352 -24.63 -12.83 -8.47
CA GLU A 352 -25.53 -13.61 -7.59
C GLU A 352 -26.13 -12.69 -6.51
N THR A 353 -25.29 -11.92 -5.82
CA THR A 353 -25.74 -10.96 -4.80
C THR A 353 -26.68 -9.91 -5.39
N ALA A 354 -26.40 -9.42 -6.60
CA ALA A 354 -27.26 -8.49 -7.30
C ALA A 354 -28.61 -9.13 -7.65
N ALA A 355 -28.61 -10.37 -8.16
CA ALA A 355 -29.82 -11.11 -8.48
C ALA A 355 -30.72 -11.27 -7.25
N ASP A 356 -30.13 -11.63 -6.12
CA ASP A 356 -30.82 -11.78 -4.83
C ASP A 356 -31.40 -10.46 -4.35
N ARG A 357 -30.60 -9.39 -4.37
CA ARG A 357 -31.00 -8.05 -3.93
C ARG A 357 -32.03 -7.39 -4.84
N LEU A 358 -32.02 -7.72 -6.12
CA LEU A 358 -33.04 -7.29 -7.07
C LEU A 358 -34.29 -8.19 -7.00
N HIS A 359 -34.21 -9.30 -6.26
CA HIS A 359 -35.26 -10.32 -6.16
C HIS A 359 -35.68 -10.86 -7.53
N LEU A 360 -34.71 -11.10 -8.44
CA LEU A 360 -35.00 -11.49 -9.83
C LEU A 360 -35.85 -12.76 -9.94
N ASP A 361 -35.74 -13.69 -9.00
CA ASP A 361 -36.54 -14.92 -8.98
C ASP A 361 -38.01 -14.69 -8.66
N ARG A 362 -38.31 -13.64 -7.88
CA ARG A 362 -39.68 -13.28 -7.46
C ARG A 362 -40.21 -12.06 -8.21
N MET A 363 -39.41 -11.49 -9.11
CA MET A 363 -39.75 -10.28 -9.83
C MET A 363 -40.89 -10.53 -10.84
N PRO A 364 -41.91 -9.65 -10.92
CA PRO A 364 -42.99 -9.79 -11.90
C PRO A 364 -42.47 -9.88 -13.33
N PRO A 365 -43.06 -10.71 -14.23
CA PRO A 365 -42.52 -10.96 -15.57
C PRO A 365 -42.24 -9.70 -16.39
N LYS A 366 -43.12 -8.69 -16.30
CA LYS A 366 -42.95 -7.40 -17.00
C LYS A 366 -41.75 -6.59 -16.53
N GLN A 367 -41.41 -6.67 -15.24
CA GLN A 367 -40.21 -6.01 -14.71
C GLN A 367 -38.97 -6.85 -14.97
N LYS A 368 -39.06 -8.17 -14.83
CA LYS A 368 -37.95 -9.10 -15.10
C LYS A 368 -37.48 -9.02 -16.55
N ALA A 369 -38.39 -8.84 -17.51
CA ALA A 369 -38.04 -8.65 -18.92
C ALA A 369 -37.25 -7.36 -19.22
N ARG A 370 -37.26 -6.37 -18.31
CA ARG A 370 -36.53 -5.11 -18.49
C ARG A 370 -35.07 -5.19 -18.04
N ILE A 371 -34.69 -6.20 -17.26
CA ILE A 371 -33.36 -6.26 -16.64
C ILE A 371 -32.67 -7.60 -16.90
N GLY A 372 -31.42 -7.53 -17.32
CA GLY A 372 -30.52 -8.66 -17.44
C GLY A 372 -29.28 -8.49 -16.57
N LEU A 373 -28.67 -9.61 -16.20
CA LEU A 373 -27.33 -9.66 -15.62
C LEU A 373 -26.43 -10.47 -16.55
N LEU A 374 -25.21 -9.99 -16.78
CA LEU A 374 -24.25 -10.59 -17.67
C LEU A 374 -22.90 -10.74 -16.98
N HIS A 375 -22.32 -11.92 -17.03
CA HIS A 375 -20.93 -12.11 -16.66
C HIS A 375 -20.02 -11.72 -17.85
N GLY A 376 -19.14 -10.75 -17.63
CA GLY A 376 -18.30 -10.18 -18.67
C GLY A 376 -17.25 -9.22 -18.09
N SER A 377 -16.38 -8.70 -18.95
CA SER A 377 -15.31 -7.78 -18.52
C SER A 377 -15.17 -6.63 -19.50
N LEU A 378 -14.76 -5.46 -18.98
CA LEU A 378 -14.40 -4.28 -19.76
C LEU A 378 -13.09 -4.44 -20.53
N MET A 379 -12.33 -5.51 -20.27
CA MET A 379 -11.01 -5.75 -20.85
C MET A 379 -11.04 -6.30 -22.27
N TYR A 380 -12.21 -6.66 -22.79
CA TYR A 380 -12.39 -7.12 -24.17
C TYR A 380 -13.70 -6.57 -24.74
N ARG A 381 -13.78 -6.53 -26.07
CA ARG A 381 -15.02 -6.20 -26.76
C ARG A 381 -15.97 -7.39 -26.65
N ASP A 382 -17.15 -7.15 -26.10
CA ASP A 382 -18.20 -8.14 -25.96
C ASP A 382 -19.35 -7.80 -26.91
N ASP A 383 -19.47 -8.56 -28.00
CA ASP A 383 -20.49 -8.35 -29.03
C ASP A 383 -21.93 -8.40 -28.48
N ARG A 384 -22.13 -9.01 -27.30
CA ARG A 384 -23.44 -9.06 -26.62
C ARG A 384 -23.90 -7.68 -26.11
N LEU A 385 -22.99 -6.72 -25.99
CA LEU A 385 -23.31 -5.34 -25.61
C LEU A 385 -23.72 -4.47 -26.79
N ALA A 386 -23.57 -4.95 -28.03
CA ALA A 386 -23.90 -4.17 -29.22
C ALA A 386 -25.38 -3.74 -29.24
N GLY A 387 -25.62 -2.48 -29.58
CA GLY A 387 -26.98 -1.90 -29.68
C GLY A 387 -27.58 -1.47 -28.34
N PHE A 388 -26.78 -1.36 -27.29
CA PHE A 388 -27.00 -0.41 -26.21
C PHE A 388 -26.27 0.90 -26.52
#